data_AF-A0A2R7Y8T7-F1
#
_entry.id   AF-A0A2R7Y8T7-F1
#
_cell.length_a   1.000
_cell.length_b   1.000
_cell.length_c   1.000
_cell.angle_alpha   90.00
_cell.angle_beta   90.00
_cell.angle_gamma   90.00
#
_symmetry.space_group_name_H-M   'P 1'
#
loop_
_entity.id
_entity.type
_entity.pdbx_description
1 polymer ?
#
loop_
_entity_poly.entity_id
_entity_poly.type
_entity_poly.pdbx_seq_one_letter_code
_entity_poly.pdbx_strand_id
1 'polypeptide(L)'
;MGINSLRIETLSERLLEYLARISVGMHVSSEELQVVTGLSLLKITQETLAVLSKELIKSKNGLLFCNLCGKGPFTKRGAYLHLMRMHKYEMKTLILQELREKISKSTNFK
;
A
#
# COMPACT_ATOMS: atom_id res chain seq x y z
N MET A 1 -0.79 -23.82 -9.84
CA MET A 1 -0.68 -22.64 -8.94
C MET A 1 0.79 -22.41 -8.63
N GLY A 2 1.43 -21.45 -9.29
CA GLY A 2 2.89 -21.28 -9.25
C GLY A 2 3.38 -20.61 -7.97
N ILE A 3 4.55 -21.04 -7.48
CA ILE A 3 5.25 -20.57 -6.27
C ILE A 3 5.37 -19.04 -6.19
N ASN A 4 5.39 -18.34 -7.32
CA ASN A 4 5.42 -16.87 -7.38
C ASN A 4 4.12 -16.19 -6.91
N SER A 5 2.95 -16.81 -7.09
CA SER A 5 1.66 -16.22 -6.66
C SER A 5 1.56 -16.13 -5.14
N LEU A 6 1.95 -17.20 -4.44
CA LEU A 6 1.95 -17.27 -2.98
C LEU A 6 2.91 -16.24 -2.36
N ARG A 7 4.06 -16.02 -2.98
CA ARG A 7 5.03 -15.01 -2.50
C ARG A 7 4.49 -13.58 -2.59
N ILE A 8 3.84 -13.23 -3.70
CA ILE A 8 3.27 -11.89 -3.88
C ILE A 8 2.07 -11.68 -2.94
N GLU A 9 1.26 -12.71 -2.70
CA GLU A 9 0.15 -12.63 -1.74
C GLU A 9 0.64 -12.35 -0.31
N THR A 10 1.66 -13.08 0.16
CA THR A 10 2.27 -12.84 1.47
C THR A 10 2.92 -11.46 1.55
N LEU A 11 3.61 -11.02 0.49
CA LEU A 11 4.18 -9.67 0.43
C LEU A 11 3.10 -8.60 0.52
N SER A 12 1.99 -8.76 -0.21
CA SER A 12 0.87 -7.82 -0.22
C SER A 12 0.28 -7.62 1.17
N GLU A 13 0.22 -8.68 1.97
CA GLU A 13 -0.25 -8.62 3.35
C GLU A 13 0.73 -7.90 4.28
N ARG A 14 2.05 -8.09 4.09
CA ARG A 14 3.09 -7.37 4.85
C ARG A 14 3.13 -5.87 4.52
N LEU A 15 2.72 -5.48 3.32
CA LEU A 15 2.75 -4.09 2.85
C LEU A 15 1.58 -3.22 3.33
N LEU A 16 0.55 -3.83 3.94
CA LEU A 16 -0.66 -3.12 4.39
C LEU A 16 -0.37 -1.97 5.36
N GLU A 17 0.48 -2.22 6.35
CA GLU A 17 0.85 -1.22 7.35
C GLU A 17 1.56 -0.03 6.69
N TYR A 18 2.47 -0.30 5.76
CA TYR A 18 3.23 0.73 5.05
C TYR A 18 2.32 1.57 4.17
N LEU A 19 1.40 0.94 3.43
CA LEU A 19 0.42 1.65 2.63
C LEU A 19 -0.44 2.57 3.51
N ALA A 20 -0.94 2.07 4.64
CA ALA A 20 -1.75 2.85 5.56
C ALA A 20 -0.97 4.03 6.16
N ARG A 21 0.28 3.82 6.59
CA ARG A 21 1.17 4.88 7.12
C ARG A 21 1.41 5.97 6.09
N ILE A 22 1.81 5.60 4.86
CA ILE A 22 2.09 6.56 3.79
C ILE A 22 0.82 7.36 3.44
N SER A 23 -0.34 6.69 3.36
CA SER A 23 -1.63 7.33 3.03
C SER A 23 -2.05 8.44 4.01
N VAL A 24 -1.61 8.36 5.27
CA VAL A 24 -1.92 9.36 6.29
C VAL A 24 -0.75 10.31 6.58
N GLY A 25 0.30 10.26 5.76
CA GLY A 25 1.49 11.09 5.90
C GLY A 25 2.30 10.79 7.16
N MET A 26 2.40 9.51 7.53
CA MET A 26 3.41 9.02 8.49
C MET A 26 4.67 8.62 7.71
N HIS A 27 5.84 8.95 8.26
CA HIS A 27 7.11 8.62 7.65
C HIS A 27 7.30 7.10 7.58
N VAL A 28 7.81 6.61 6.44
CA VAL A 28 8.26 5.24 6.21
C VAL A 28 9.61 5.37 5.52
N SER A 29 10.66 4.77 6.09
CA SER A 29 12.00 4.83 5.51
C SER A 29 12.16 3.81 4.37
N SER A 30 13.12 4.06 3.48
CA SER A 30 13.43 3.13 2.39
C SER A 30 14.00 1.82 2.93
N GLU A 31 14.78 1.89 4.01
CA GLU A 31 15.41 0.76 4.69
C GLU A 31 14.35 -0.15 5.33
N GLU A 32 13.33 0.44 5.99
CA GLU A 32 12.19 -0.30 6.54
C GLU A 32 11.49 -1.12 5.44
N LEU A 33 11.25 -0.51 4.27
CA LEU A 33 10.62 -1.19 3.14
C LEU A 33 11.52 -2.27 2.53
N GLN A 34 12.82 -2.00 2.40
CA GLN A 34 13.79 -2.92 1.83
C GLN A 34 13.88 -4.25 2.61
N VAL A 35 13.78 -4.21 3.94
CA VAL A 35 13.76 -5.42 4.79
C VAL A 35 12.55 -6.31 4.46
N VAL A 36 11.44 -5.72 4.02
CA VAL A 36 10.22 -6.46 3.68
C VAL A 36 10.24 -6.97 2.24
N THR A 37 10.70 -6.14 1.30
CA THR A 37 10.60 -6.40 -0.15
C THR A 37 11.84 -7.06 -0.74
N GLY A 38 13.00 -6.91 -0.11
CA GLY A 38 14.29 -7.13 -0.73
C GLY A 38 14.66 -6.04 -1.75
N LEU A 39 15.91 -6.07 -2.22
CA LEU A 39 16.45 -5.11 -3.18
C LEU A 39 15.75 -5.14 -4.54
N SER A 40 15.42 -6.33 -5.03
CA SER A 40 14.88 -6.53 -6.39
C SER A 40 13.51 -5.89 -6.60
N LEU A 41 12.68 -5.83 -5.55
CA LEU A 41 11.31 -5.32 -5.62
C LEU A 41 11.14 -3.96 -4.94
N LEU A 42 12.19 -3.39 -4.33
CA LEU A 42 12.12 -2.16 -3.56
C LEU A 42 11.52 -1.01 -4.37
N LYS A 43 12.09 -0.73 -5.55
CA LYS A 43 11.65 0.37 -6.42
C LYS A 43 10.19 0.20 -6.87
N ILE A 44 9.84 -1.00 -7.35
CA ILE A 44 8.46 -1.31 -7.77
C ILE A 44 7.50 -1.11 -6.59
N THR A 45 7.87 -1.57 -5.40
CA THR A 45 7.03 -1.44 -4.21
C THR A 45 6.85 0.02 -3.80
N GLN A 46 7.92 0.81 -3.78
CA GLN A 46 7.84 2.24 -3.46
C GLN A 46 6.89 2.97 -4.41
N GLU A 47 7.00 2.71 -5.71
CA GLU A 47 6.11 3.27 -6.72
C GLU A 47 4.67 2.81 -6.53
N THR A 48 4.43 1.53 -6.23
CA THR A 48 3.09 0.99 -5.93
C THR A 48 2.45 1.68 -4.72
N LEU A 49 3.16 1.78 -3.60
CA LEU A 49 2.64 2.41 -2.40
C LEU A 49 2.39 3.91 -2.60
N ALA A 50 3.26 4.59 -3.35
CA ALA A 50 3.12 6.01 -3.65
C ALA A 50 1.89 6.32 -4.54
N VAL A 51 1.54 5.42 -5.46
CA VAL A 51 0.32 5.53 -6.27
C VAL A 51 -0.91 5.26 -5.41
N LEU A 52 -0.99 4.08 -4.78
CA LEU A 52 -2.18 3.64 -4.04
C LEU A 52 -2.48 4.56 -2.83
N SER A 53 -1.46 5.11 -2.18
CA SER A 53 -1.68 5.98 -1.02
C SER A 53 -2.49 7.24 -1.31
N LYS A 54 -2.41 7.75 -2.55
CA LYS A 54 -3.20 8.91 -3.01
C LYS A 54 -4.67 8.57 -3.17
N GLU A 55 -4.99 7.29 -3.37
CA GLU A 55 -6.36 6.83 -3.61
C GLU A 55 -7.10 6.56 -2.30
N LEU A 56 -6.40 6.23 -1.21
CA LEU A 56 -7.03 5.79 0.04
C LEU A 56 -7.56 6.93 0.93
N ILE A 57 -6.86 8.07 0.95
CA ILE A 57 -7.16 9.19 1.84
C ILE A 57 -7.24 10.49 1.05
N LYS A 58 -8.30 11.26 1.30
CA LYS A 58 -8.42 12.64 0.84
C LYS A 58 -8.19 13.60 1.99
N SER A 59 -7.33 14.58 1.78
CA SER A 59 -7.16 15.72 2.69
C SER A 59 -8.02 16.88 2.21
N LYS A 60 -8.87 17.41 3.10
CA LYS A 60 -9.63 18.64 2.87
C LYS A 60 -9.43 19.55 4.07
N ASN A 61 -8.79 20.70 3.85
CA ASN A 61 -8.46 21.68 4.91
C ASN A 61 -7.70 21.06 6.09
N GLY A 62 -6.77 20.12 5.83
CA GLY A 62 -6.00 19.42 6.86
C GLY A 62 -6.74 18.29 7.58
N LEU A 63 -8.03 18.08 7.28
CA LEU A 63 -8.82 16.95 7.78
C LEU A 63 -8.73 15.76 6.83
N LEU A 64 -8.59 14.55 7.37
CA LEU A 64 -8.47 13.32 6.59
C LEU A 64 -9.81 12.60 6.46
N PHE A 65 -10.15 12.18 5.25
CA PHE A 65 -11.33 11.39 4.94
C PHE A 65 -10.92 10.12 4.19
N CYS A 66 -11.59 9.01 4.50
CA CYS A 66 -11.40 7.76 3.76
C CYS A 66 -12.11 7.85 2.41
N ASN A 67 -11.40 7.62 1.32
CA ASN A 67 -11.99 7.58 -0.02
C ASN A 67 -12.73 6.27 -0.31
N LEU A 68 -12.43 5.19 0.43
CA LEU A 68 -13.09 3.89 0.23
C LEU A 68 -14.52 3.88 0.75
N CYS A 69 -14.79 4.50 1.91
CA CYS A 69 -16.12 4.52 2.53
C CYS A 69 -16.69 5.92 2.80
N GLY A 70 -15.97 6.99 2.46
CA GLY A 70 -16.40 8.37 2.68
C GLY A 70 -16.38 8.85 4.13
N LYS A 71 -15.98 8.00 5.09
CA LYS A 71 -15.98 8.35 6.52
C LYS A 71 -14.88 9.36 6.88
N GLY A 72 -15.14 10.14 7.91
CA GLY A 72 -14.23 11.15 8.46
C GLY A 72 -15.02 12.28 9.15
N PRO A 73 -14.36 13.36 9.59
CA PRO A 73 -12.91 13.57 9.52
C PRO A 73 -12.15 12.73 10.55
N PHE A 74 -10.90 12.38 10.22
CA PHE A 74 -10.00 11.62 11.09
C PHE A 74 -8.71 12.40 11.40
N THR A 75 -8.11 12.10 12.56
CA THR A 75 -6.69 12.38 12.80
C THR A 75 -5.81 11.39 12.01
N LYS A 76 -4.50 11.66 11.87
CA LYS A 76 -3.56 10.69 11.23
C LYS A 76 -3.66 9.30 11.85
N ARG A 77 -3.66 9.22 13.19
CA ARG A 77 -3.80 7.95 13.94
C ARG A 77 -5.16 7.30 13.72
N GLY A 78 -6.23 8.09 13.71
CA GLY A 78 -7.59 7.61 13.45
C GLY A 78 -7.74 7.03 12.04
N ALA A 79 -7.25 7.73 11.03
CA ALA A 79 -7.27 7.28 9.64
C ALA A 79 -6.45 6.00 9.44
N TYR A 80 -5.25 5.92 10.04
CA TYR A 80 -4.43 4.71 10.02
C TYR A 80 -5.19 3.50 10.60
N LEU A 81 -5.75 3.65 11.81
CA LEU A 81 -6.51 2.58 12.45
C LEU A 81 -7.76 2.20 11.65
N HIS A 82 -8.43 3.19 11.06
CA HIS A 82 -9.60 2.98 10.23
C HIS A 82 -9.27 2.13 9.00
N LEU A 83 -8.22 2.48 8.24
CA LEU A 83 -7.77 1.69 7.09
C LEU A 83 -7.43 0.24 7.49
N MET A 84 -6.64 0.06 8.56
CA MET A 84 -6.19 -1.26 9.00
C MET A 84 -7.30 -2.16 9.54
N ARG A 85 -8.38 -1.59 10.08
CA ARG A 85 -9.50 -2.35 10.66
C ARG A 85 -10.65 -2.58 9.69
N MET A 86 -10.98 -1.56 8.88
CA MET A 86 -12.18 -1.59 8.04
C MET A 86 -11.91 -1.98 6.60
N HIS A 87 -10.71 -1.69 6.09
CA HIS A 87 -10.40 -1.81 4.66
C HIS A 87 -9.15 -2.66 4.38
N LYS A 88 -8.80 -3.55 5.32
CA LYS A 88 -7.62 -4.43 5.20
C LYS A 88 -7.68 -5.27 3.91
N TYR A 89 -8.86 -5.79 3.58
CA TYR A 89 -9.06 -6.66 2.42
C TYR A 89 -8.94 -5.89 1.10
N GLU A 90 -9.57 -4.72 1.02
CA GLU A 90 -9.53 -3.83 -0.13
C GLU A 90 -8.11 -3.36 -0.40
N MET A 91 -7.38 -2.91 0.64
CA MET A 91 -5.97 -2.56 0.52
C MET A 91 -5.11 -3.73 0.03
N LYS A 92 -5.34 -4.95 0.55
CA LYS A 92 -4.58 -6.15 0.12
C LYS A 92 -4.81 -6.43 -1.36
N THR A 93 -6.07 -6.33 -1.81
CA THR A 93 -6.46 -6.55 -3.20
C THR A 93 -5.80 -5.50 -4.12
N LEU A 94 -5.83 -4.22 -3.74
CA LEU A 94 -5.19 -3.15 -4.50
C LEU A 94 -3.68 -3.36 -4.63
N ILE A 95 -2.99 -3.67 -3.52
CA ILE A 95 -1.55 -3.94 -3.55
C ILE A 95 -1.24 -5.14 -4.45
N LEU A 96 -2.02 -6.22 -4.32
CA LEU A 96 -1.81 -7.45 -5.08
C LEU A 96 -1.96 -7.23 -6.58
N GLN A 97 -3.00 -6.50 -7.00
CA GLN A 97 -3.25 -6.17 -8.40
C GLN A 97 -2.12 -5.31 -8.98
N GLU A 98 -1.78 -4.21 -8.30
CA GLU A 98 -0.78 -3.26 -8.76
C GLU A 98 0.62 -3.89 -8.84
N LEU A 99 1.02 -4.69 -7.84
CA LEU A 99 2.31 -5.41 -7.87
C LEU A 99 2.37 -6.42 -9.01
N ARG A 100 1.31 -7.20 -9.23
CA ARG A 100 1.27 -8.19 -10.33
C ARG A 100 1.42 -7.52 -11.69
N GLU A 101 0.73 -6.40 -11.89
CA GLU A 101 0.80 -5.63 -13.13
C GLU A 101 2.19 -5.03 -13.36
N LYS A 102 2.81 -4.43 -12.34
CA LYS A 102 4.14 -3.85 -12.50
C LYS A 102 5.24 -4.90 -12.69
N ILE A 103 5.17 -6.01 -11.96
CA ILE A 103 6.15 -7.10 -12.09
C ILE A 103 6.07 -7.73 -13.49
N SER A 104 4.86 -8.00 -13.99
CA SER A 104 4.68 -8.57 -15.34
C SER A 104 5.23 -7.65 -16.41
N LYS A 105 4.92 -6.34 -16.35
CA LYS A 105 5.49 -5.32 -17.24
C LYS A 105 7.01 -5.30 -17.14
N SER A 106 7.60 -5.27 -15.94
CA SER A 106 9.05 -5.22 -15.76
C SER A 106 9.82 -6.43 -16.31
N THR A 107 9.16 -7.59 -16.40
CA THR A 107 9.77 -8.83 -16.91
C THR A 107 9.78 -8.87 -18.44
N ASN A 108 8.80 -8.24 -19.09
CA ASN A 108 8.68 -8.19 -20.55
C ASN A 108 9.64 -7.20 -21.24
N PHE A 109 10.37 -6.40 -20.46
CA PHE A 109 11.39 -5.46 -20.96
C PHE A 109 12.83 -5.98 -20.77
N LYS A 110 13.01 -7.26 -20.42
CA LYS A 110 14.31 -7.94 -20.36
C LYS A 110 14.44 -8.98 -21.46
#